data_AF-A0A3M4KBG3-F1
#
_entry.id   AF-A0A3M4KBG3-F1
#
_cell.length_a   1.000
_cell.length_b   1.000
_cell.length_c   1.000
_cell.angle_alpha   90.00
_cell.angle_beta   90.00
_cell.angle_gamma   90.00
#
_symmetry.space_group_name_H-M   'P 1'
#
loop_
_entity.id
_entity.type
_entity.pdbx_description
1 polymer ?
#
loop_
_entity_poly.entity_id
_entity_poly.type
_entity_poly.pdbx_seq_one_letter_code
_entity_poly.pdbx_strand_id
1 'polypeptide(L)'
;MVIDEAHRLKEPTAAWTRHGFDIAAQVQNRYLLTGTPVLNREAELHTLLRLSGHPIGQLPLNEFCERFAGSPEFRKTLRDEISDWMLRRRKDVLPNLKGKQRQTVPVVLSKIERDEYNQIMRSDQHRFARLGGLRQLLERVKVRIVADLMAELDVDHKVILFCEYQESVATLREHCLKLGVGCVTLVGTDSPKKRQKAIDAFQQDPDCRVFIGTRSAAGTGYNLTAANYVFFLGLPWTPGLQDQAEDRAYRNGQLRMVVVKIPLAEDTIDQQLWQMLMDKRALASDLIDPEAEEKSKMALANELQI
;
A
#
# COMPACT_ATOMS: atom_id res chain seq x y z
N MET A 1 -25.48 0.73 -11.50
CA MET A 1 -24.62 0.01 -10.54
C MET A 1 -23.43 0.91 -10.24
N VAL A 2 -23.15 1.16 -8.97
CA VAL A 2 -21.94 1.90 -8.55
C VAL A 2 -21.15 0.97 -7.65
N ILE A 3 -19.89 0.72 -7.99
CA ILE A 3 -18.99 -0.13 -7.21
C ILE A 3 -17.85 0.74 -6.72
N ASP A 4 -17.78 0.92 -5.39
CA ASP A 4 -16.62 1.54 -4.76
C ASP A 4 -15.54 0.50 -4.44
N GLU A 5 -14.29 0.92 -4.49
CA GLU A 5 -13.10 0.06 -4.40
C GLU A 5 -13.16 -1.15 -5.36
N ALA A 6 -13.50 -0.88 -6.63
CA ALA A 6 -13.78 -1.88 -7.65
C ALA A 6 -12.64 -2.89 -7.88
N HIS A 7 -11.40 -2.57 -7.49
CA HIS A 7 -10.26 -3.49 -7.50
C HIS A 7 -10.49 -4.76 -6.66
N ARG A 8 -11.49 -4.78 -5.77
CA ARG A 8 -11.93 -5.98 -5.04
C ARG A 8 -12.55 -7.05 -5.93
N LEU A 9 -13.09 -6.67 -7.09
CA LEU A 9 -13.75 -7.57 -8.06
C LEU A 9 -12.83 -7.96 -9.21
N LYS A 10 -11.51 -7.94 -9.01
CA LYS A 10 -10.53 -8.21 -10.07
C LYS A 10 -10.34 -9.69 -10.42
N GLU A 11 -10.73 -10.60 -9.52
CA GLU A 11 -10.55 -12.04 -9.70
C GLU A 11 -11.86 -12.64 -10.24
N PRO A 12 -11.91 -13.05 -11.52
CA PRO A 12 -13.17 -13.47 -12.17
C PRO A 12 -13.78 -14.73 -11.56
N THR A 13 -12.97 -15.59 -10.94
CA THR A 13 -13.45 -16.83 -10.31
C THR A 13 -14.04 -16.62 -8.92
N ALA A 14 -13.74 -15.49 -8.27
CA ALA A 14 -14.23 -15.19 -6.93
C ALA A 14 -15.75 -15.03 -6.91
N ALA A 15 -16.42 -15.54 -5.86
CA ALA A 15 -17.87 -15.46 -5.73
C ALA A 15 -18.39 -14.02 -5.81
N TRP A 16 -17.69 -13.08 -5.17
CA TRP A 16 -18.08 -11.67 -5.18
C TRP A 16 -18.05 -11.07 -6.60
N THR A 17 -17.02 -11.38 -7.39
CA THR A 17 -16.90 -10.94 -8.78
C THR A 17 -17.98 -11.57 -9.66
N ARG A 18 -18.27 -12.86 -9.48
CA ARG A 18 -19.34 -13.55 -10.22
C ARG A 18 -20.71 -12.92 -9.97
N HIS A 19 -21.06 -12.65 -8.72
CA HIS A 19 -22.28 -11.90 -8.41
C HIS A 19 -22.26 -10.47 -8.94
N GLY A 20 -21.08 -9.84 -8.98
CA GLY A 20 -20.89 -8.56 -9.66
C GLY A 20 -21.27 -8.62 -11.14
N PHE A 21 -20.88 -9.69 -11.85
CA PHE A 21 -21.28 -9.92 -13.24
C PHE A 21 -22.78 -10.14 -13.39
N ASP A 22 -23.39 -10.94 -12.50
CA ASP A 22 -24.84 -11.22 -12.54
C ASP A 22 -25.67 -9.92 -12.42
N ILE A 23 -25.25 -9.02 -11.52
CA ILE A 23 -25.88 -7.70 -11.35
C ILE A 23 -25.58 -6.81 -12.56
N ALA A 24 -24.33 -6.78 -13.03
CA ALA A 24 -23.93 -5.96 -14.17
C ALA A 24 -24.69 -6.32 -15.46
N ALA A 25 -25.07 -7.59 -15.64
CA ALA A 25 -25.85 -8.04 -16.79
C ALA A 25 -27.28 -7.44 -16.83
N GLN A 26 -27.82 -7.03 -15.67
CA GLN A 26 -29.19 -6.50 -15.56
C GLN A 26 -29.23 -4.97 -15.51
N VAL A 27 -28.07 -4.31 -15.48
CA VAL A 27 -27.98 -2.86 -15.26
C VAL A 27 -27.17 -2.19 -16.36
N GLN A 28 -27.82 -1.28 -17.08
CA GLN A 28 -27.20 -0.57 -18.20
C GLN A 28 -26.03 0.33 -17.75
N ASN A 29 -26.28 1.22 -16.78
CA ASN A 29 -25.29 2.19 -16.33
C ASN A 29 -24.44 1.64 -15.19
N ARG A 30 -23.12 1.54 -15.41
CA ARG A 30 -22.17 0.85 -14.54
C ARG A 30 -20.96 1.74 -14.28
N TYR A 31 -20.80 2.18 -13.04
CA TYR A 31 -19.73 3.07 -12.61
C TYR A 31 -18.83 2.33 -11.62
N LEU A 32 -17.55 2.23 -11.95
CA LEU A 32 -16.53 1.60 -11.12
C LEU A 32 -15.60 2.69 -10.57
N LEU A 33 -15.49 2.77 -9.26
CA LEU A 33 -14.63 3.71 -8.56
C LEU A 33 -13.46 2.94 -7.95
N THR A 34 -12.23 3.33 -8.29
CA THR A 34 -11.02 2.73 -7.69
C THR A 34 -9.85 3.70 -7.83
N GLY A 35 -9.10 3.86 -6.74
CA GLY A 35 -7.83 4.62 -6.78
C GLY A 35 -6.69 3.85 -7.45
N THR A 36 -6.83 2.52 -7.59
CA THR A 36 -5.81 1.61 -8.12
C THR A 36 -6.47 0.59 -9.05
N PRO A 37 -6.74 0.94 -10.32
CA PRO A 37 -7.47 0.06 -11.25
C PRO A 37 -6.67 -1.19 -11.63
N VAL A 38 -5.33 -1.13 -11.58
CA VAL A 38 -4.45 -2.29 -11.74
C VAL A 38 -3.64 -2.45 -10.46
N LEU A 39 -3.66 -3.65 -9.88
CA LEU A 39 -2.90 -3.96 -8.66
C LEU A 39 -1.63 -4.75 -8.96
N ASN A 40 -1.65 -5.65 -9.95
CA ASN A 40 -0.49 -6.48 -10.29
C ASN A 40 -0.31 -6.81 -11.78
N ARG A 41 -1.38 -6.97 -12.56
CA ARG A 41 -1.31 -7.49 -13.95
C ARG A 41 -2.40 -6.91 -14.83
N GLU A 42 -2.15 -6.83 -16.13
CA GLU A 42 -3.07 -6.37 -17.19
C GLU A 42 -4.40 -7.15 -17.17
N ALA A 43 -4.33 -8.46 -16.90
CA ALA A 43 -5.49 -9.34 -16.78
C ALA A 43 -6.48 -8.91 -15.68
N GLU A 44 -6.03 -8.20 -14.64
CA GLU A 44 -6.93 -7.67 -13.61
C GLU A 44 -7.83 -6.56 -14.19
N LEU A 45 -7.31 -5.77 -15.13
CA LEU A 45 -8.06 -4.70 -15.78
C LEU A 45 -9.15 -5.25 -16.70
N HIS A 46 -8.89 -6.37 -17.40
CA HIS A 46 -9.88 -7.06 -18.23
C HIS A 46 -11.18 -7.33 -17.47
N THR A 47 -11.06 -7.85 -16.24
CA THR A 47 -12.22 -8.14 -15.38
C THR A 47 -13.02 -6.87 -15.05
N LEU A 48 -12.33 -5.76 -14.72
CA LEU A 48 -12.98 -4.49 -14.44
C LEU A 48 -13.62 -3.87 -15.69
N LEU A 49 -12.97 -3.96 -16.84
CA LEU A 49 -13.49 -3.50 -18.13
C LEU A 49 -14.75 -4.28 -18.50
N ARG A 50 -14.75 -5.60 -18.31
CA ARG A 50 -15.92 -6.46 -18.51
C ARG A 50 -17.07 -6.05 -17.60
N LEU A 51 -16.79 -5.80 -16.31
CA LEU A 51 -17.80 -5.31 -15.36
C LEU A 51 -18.36 -3.94 -15.77
N SER A 52 -17.51 -3.03 -16.22
CA SER A 52 -17.93 -1.70 -16.67
C SER A 52 -18.74 -1.72 -17.97
N GLY A 53 -18.57 -2.76 -18.78
CA GLY A 53 -19.22 -2.88 -20.09
C GLY A 53 -18.40 -2.42 -21.28
N HIS A 54 -17.11 -2.12 -21.08
CA HIS A 54 -16.23 -1.71 -22.17
C HIS A 54 -16.13 -2.83 -23.23
N PRO A 55 -16.17 -2.52 -24.55
CA PRO A 55 -16.10 -3.52 -25.62
C PRO A 55 -14.92 -4.50 -25.51
N ILE A 56 -13.71 -4.00 -25.27
CA ILE A 56 -12.52 -4.86 -25.11
C ILE A 56 -12.59 -5.80 -23.89
N GLY A 57 -13.44 -5.50 -22.89
CA GLY A 57 -13.69 -6.40 -21.77
C GLY A 57 -14.56 -7.61 -22.13
N GLN A 58 -15.22 -7.60 -23.30
CA GLN A 58 -15.96 -8.74 -23.83
C GLN A 58 -15.08 -9.75 -24.56
N LEU A 59 -13.84 -9.38 -24.89
CA LEU A 59 -12.88 -10.30 -25.49
C LEU A 59 -12.61 -11.47 -24.54
N PRO A 60 -12.42 -12.69 -25.05
CA PRO A 60 -11.81 -13.76 -24.29
C PRO A 60 -10.50 -13.32 -23.64
N LEU A 61 -10.21 -13.77 -22.41
CA LEU A 61 -9.05 -13.30 -21.65
C LEU A 61 -7.72 -13.56 -22.38
N ASN A 62 -7.60 -14.68 -23.09
CA ASN A 62 -6.43 -14.99 -23.90
C ASN A 62 -6.23 -13.97 -25.02
N GLU A 63 -7.28 -13.64 -25.78
CA GLU A 63 -7.21 -12.63 -26.85
C GLU A 63 -6.91 -11.24 -26.31
N PHE A 64 -7.49 -10.88 -25.16
CA PHE A 64 -7.17 -9.63 -24.49
C PHE A 64 -5.67 -9.58 -24.12
N CYS A 65 -5.14 -10.64 -23.52
CA CYS A 65 -3.73 -10.71 -23.13
C CYS A 65 -2.80 -10.67 -24.35
N GLU A 66 -3.12 -11.38 -25.43
CA GLU A 66 -2.33 -11.35 -26.68
C GLU A 66 -2.24 -9.96 -27.29
N ARG A 67 -3.31 -9.17 -27.19
CA ARG A 67 -3.38 -7.82 -27.78
C ARG A 67 -2.80 -6.72 -26.88
N PHE A 68 -2.83 -6.91 -25.56
CA PHE A 68 -2.65 -5.82 -24.60
C PHE A 68 -1.65 -6.07 -23.46
N ALA A 69 -1.14 -7.29 -23.28
CA ALA A 69 -0.29 -7.63 -22.15
C ALA A 69 1.12 -8.06 -22.58
N GLY A 70 2.12 -7.83 -21.73
CA GLY A 70 3.46 -8.40 -21.90
C GLY A 70 4.50 -7.50 -22.56
N SER A 71 4.13 -6.39 -23.21
CA SER A 71 5.09 -5.36 -23.67
C SER A 71 4.59 -3.93 -23.41
N PRO A 72 5.51 -2.94 -23.27
CA PRO A 72 5.14 -1.53 -23.14
C PRO A 72 4.28 -1.00 -24.30
N GLU A 73 4.50 -1.48 -25.53
CA GLU A 73 3.74 -1.09 -26.71
C GLU A 73 2.28 -1.57 -26.60
N PHE A 74 2.07 -2.83 -26.20
CA PHE A 74 0.72 -3.38 -26.03
C PHE A 74 -0.04 -2.68 -24.90
N ARG A 75 0.67 -2.29 -23.84
CA ARG A 75 0.10 -1.49 -22.75
C ARG A 75 -0.27 -0.09 -23.21
N LYS A 76 0.51 0.53 -24.09
CA LYS A 76 0.16 1.80 -24.72
C LYS A 76 -1.14 1.69 -25.50
N THR A 77 -1.27 0.66 -26.34
CA THR A 77 -2.52 0.39 -27.07
C THR A 77 -3.70 0.25 -26.12
N LEU A 78 -3.53 -0.47 -25.00
CA LEU A 78 -4.58 -0.60 -23.99
C LEU A 78 -4.97 0.76 -23.37
N ARG A 79 -3.98 1.61 -23.05
CA ARG A 79 -4.23 2.96 -22.51
C ARG A 79 -5.03 3.81 -23.49
N ASP A 80 -4.63 3.80 -24.75
CA ASP A 80 -5.27 4.61 -25.79
C ASP A 80 -6.74 4.18 -25.95
N GLU A 81 -7.02 2.87 -25.97
CA GLU A 81 -8.37 2.29 -26.07
C GLU A 81 -9.30 2.68 -24.90
N ILE A 82 -8.76 2.76 -23.68
CA ILE A 82 -9.58 3.02 -22.48
C ILE A 82 -9.55 4.49 -22.04
N SER A 83 -8.80 5.34 -22.74
CA SER A 83 -8.54 6.73 -22.35
C SER A 83 -9.82 7.55 -22.16
N ASP A 84 -10.77 7.42 -23.10
CA ASP A 84 -12.08 8.08 -23.04
C ASP A 84 -13.05 7.42 -22.05
N TRP A 85 -12.77 6.19 -21.62
CA TRP A 85 -13.63 5.43 -20.71
C TRP A 85 -13.24 5.59 -19.24
N MET A 86 -12.00 5.99 -18.97
CA MET A 86 -11.44 6.09 -17.63
C MET A 86 -11.04 7.53 -17.29
N LEU A 87 -11.76 8.14 -16.35
CA LEU A 87 -11.34 9.42 -15.77
C LEU A 87 -10.38 9.19 -14.61
N ARG A 88 -9.12 9.61 -14.77
CA ARG A 88 -8.12 9.62 -13.68
C ARG A 88 -7.51 11.01 -13.54
N ARG A 89 -7.56 11.56 -12.33
CA ARG A 89 -6.92 12.83 -11.97
C ARG A 89 -5.79 12.58 -10.98
N ARG A 90 -4.65 13.23 -11.19
CA ARG A 90 -3.51 13.21 -10.28
C ARG A 90 -3.76 14.13 -9.09
N LYS A 91 -2.93 14.01 -8.06
CA LYS A 91 -2.98 14.84 -6.85
C LYS A 91 -2.30 16.21 -7.03
N ASP A 92 -1.62 16.43 -8.14
CA ASP A 92 -1.08 17.73 -8.58
C ASP A 92 -2.18 18.79 -8.74
N VAL A 93 -3.43 18.39 -8.94
CA VAL A 93 -4.60 19.28 -8.93
C VAL A 93 -4.90 19.89 -7.55
N LEU A 94 -4.27 19.39 -6.48
CA LEU A 94 -4.43 19.91 -5.12
C LEU A 94 -3.28 20.88 -4.79
N PRO A 95 -3.51 22.21 -4.81
CA PRO A 95 -2.44 23.21 -4.79
C PRO A 95 -1.62 23.24 -3.50
N ASN A 96 -2.17 22.73 -2.40
CA ASN A 96 -1.57 22.85 -1.06
C ASN A 96 -0.75 21.62 -0.63
N LEU A 97 -0.72 20.55 -1.45
CA LEU A 97 0.03 19.35 -1.09
C LEU A 97 1.54 19.56 -1.27
N LYS A 98 2.30 19.43 -0.19
CA LYS A 98 3.76 19.59 -0.16
C LYS A 98 4.55 18.37 -0.66
N GLY A 99 3.87 17.42 -1.31
CA GLY A 99 4.48 16.19 -1.81
C GLY A 99 4.64 15.07 -0.78
N LYS A 100 5.14 13.94 -1.26
CA LYS A 100 5.40 12.72 -0.49
C LYS A 100 6.73 12.12 -0.94
N GLN A 101 7.56 11.71 0.01
CA GLN A 101 8.84 11.05 -0.25
C GLN A 101 8.88 9.67 0.40
N ARG A 102 9.52 8.71 -0.26
CA ARG A 102 9.77 7.36 0.28
C ARG A 102 11.25 7.19 0.53
N GLN A 103 11.60 6.74 1.72
CA GLN A 103 12.98 6.48 2.12
C GLN A 103 13.08 5.12 2.77
N THR A 104 14.07 4.33 2.33
CA THR A 104 14.43 3.08 2.99
C THR A 104 15.26 3.37 4.24
N VAL A 105 15.04 2.59 5.29
CA VAL A 105 15.80 2.67 6.53
C VAL A 105 16.52 1.34 6.71
N PRO A 106 17.86 1.30 6.65
CA PRO A 106 18.58 0.04 6.79
C PRO A 106 18.40 -0.53 8.20
N VAL A 107 18.14 -1.83 8.28
CA VAL A 107 17.99 -2.57 9.54
C VAL A 107 19.06 -3.63 9.60
N VAL A 108 19.95 -3.50 10.59
CA VAL A 108 21.00 -4.48 10.85
C VAL A 108 20.51 -5.48 11.88
N LEU A 109 20.50 -6.76 11.50
CA LEU A 109 20.23 -7.87 12.43
C LEU A 109 21.45 -8.07 13.32
N SER A 110 21.23 -8.21 14.62
CA SER A 110 22.22 -8.75 15.55
C SER A 110 22.57 -10.20 15.19
N LYS A 111 23.68 -10.70 15.74
CA LYS A 111 24.09 -12.09 15.52
C LYS A 111 23.00 -13.09 15.91
N ILE A 112 22.34 -12.87 17.05
CA ILE A 112 21.27 -13.74 17.55
C ILE A 112 20.06 -13.73 16.59
N GLU A 113 19.61 -12.55 16.16
CA GLU A 113 18.51 -12.41 15.20
C GLU A 113 18.84 -13.04 13.84
N ARG A 114 20.10 -12.93 13.40
CA ARG A 114 20.58 -13.53 12.15
C ARG A 114 20.63 -15.06 12.24
N ASP A 115 21.05 -15.60 13.38
CA ASP A 115 21.06 -17.05 13.61
C ASP A 115 19.64 -17.61 13.65
N GLU A 116 18.70 -16.93 14.31
CA GLU A 116 17.26 -17.28 14.31
C GLU A 116 16.67 -17.22 12.89
N TYR A 117 16.98 -16.16 12.12
CA TYR A 117 16.56 -16.03 10.73
C TYR A 117 17.06 -17.22 9.88
N ASN A 118 18.35 -17.56 10.00
CA ASN A 118 18.95 -18.67 9.27
C ASN A 118 18.35 -20.02 9.66
N GLN A 119 18.00 -20.20 10.94
CA GLN A 119 17.35 -21.41 11.43
C GLN A 119 15.96 -21.58 10.82
N ILE A 120 15.14 -20.52 10.80
CA ILE A 120 13.82 -20.55 10.14
C ILE A 120 14.00 -20.84 8.65
N MET A 121 14.95 -20.17 7.98
CA MET A 121 15.20 -20.36 6.54
C MET A 121 15.56 -21.80 6.17
N ARG A 122 16.27 -22.51 7.06
CA ARG A 122 16.68 -23.92 6.89
C ARG A 122 15.69 -24.94 7.45
N SER A 123 14.63 -24.50 8.13
CA SER A 123 13.63 -25.40 8.71
C SER A 123 12.93 -26.23 7.64
N ASP A 124 12.54 -27.47 7.98
CA ASP A 124 11.80 -28.36 7.08
C ASP A 124 10.29 -28.01 6.98
N GLN A 125 9.90 -26.84 7.48
CA GLN A 125 8.53 -26.36 7.37
C GLN A 125 8.17 -26.11 5.90
N HIS A 126 6.88 -26.29 5.59
CA HIS A 126 6.31 -25.89 4.31
C HIS A 126 6.59 -24.40 4.01
N ARG A 127 6.85 -24.08 2.74
CA ARG A 127 7.33 -22.75 2.29
C ARG A 127 6.55 -21.55 2.85
N PHE A 128 5.23 -21.66 2.97
CA PHE A 128 4.39 -20.56 3.45
C PHE A 128 4.49 -20.35 4.96
N ALA A 129 4.62 -21.43 5.74
CA ALA A 129 4.83 -21.34 7.18
C ALA A 129 6.20 -20.69 7.46
N ARG A 130 7.23 -21.13 6.73
CA ARG A 130 8.57 -20.54 6.78
C ARG A 130 8.57 -19.05 6.48
N LEU A 131 7.93 -18.66 5.37
CA LEU A 131 7.79 -17.26 4.98
C LEU A 131 7.05 -16.42 6.03
N GLY A 132 5.99 -16.97 6.63
CA GLY A 132 5.28 -16.33 7.74
C GLY A 132 6.18 -16.11 8.95
N GLY A 133 6.95 -17.12 9.35
CA GLY A 133 7.90 -17.03 10.47
C GLY A 133 9.01 -16.01 10.23
N LEU A 134 9.60 -16.01 9.03
CA LEU A 134 10.61 -15.01 8.65
C LEU A 134 10.06 -13.58 8.70
N ARG A 135 8.83 -13.36 8.19
CA ARG A 135 8.19 -12.04 8.23
C ARG A 135 7.87 -11.59 9.65
N GLN A 136 7.40 -12.48 10.52
CA GLN A 136 7.13 -12.16 11.92
C GLN A 136 8.42 -11.81 12.68
N LEU A 137 9.49 -12.59 12.48
CA LEU A 137 10.81 -12.30 13.03
C LEU A 137 11.30 -10.91 12.61
N LEU A 138 11.29 -10.63 11.31
CA LEU A 138 11.77 -9.35 10.77
C LEU A 138 10.92 -8.17 11.26
N GLU A 139 9.60 -8.32 11.33
CA GLU A 139 8.74 -7.25 11.88
C GLU A 139 9.08 -6.97 13.35
N ARG A 140 9.35 -8.01 14.15
CA ARG A 140 9.79 -7.88 15.56
C ARG A 140 11.11 -7.10 15.67
N VAL A 141 12.10 -7.39 14.82
CA VAL A 141 13.37 -6.65 14.79
C VAL A 141 13.13 -5.18 14.44
N LYS A 142 12.27 -4.90 13.45
CA LYS A 142 11.94 -3.53 13.03
C LYS A 142 11.21 -2.74 14.09
N VAL A 143 10.34 -3.36 14.90
CA VAL A 143 9.63 -2.68 16.00
C VAL A 143 10.62 -1.94 16.91
N ARG A 144 11.75 -2.59 17.26
CA ARG A 144 12.80 -1.98 18.08
C ARG A 144 13.39 -0.75 17.40
N ILE A 145 13.84 -0.88 16.16
CA ILE A 145 14.48 0.21 15.41
C ILE A 145 13.52 1.39 15.19
N VAL A 146 12.26 1.11 14.88
CA VAL A 146 11.24 2.15 14.66
C VAL A 146 10.89 2.87 15.97
N ALA A 147 10.87 2.16 17.10
CA ALA A 147 10.65 2.80 18.40
C ALA A 147 11.78 3.80 18.72
N ASP A 148 13.03 3.45 18.44
CA ASP A 148 14.19 4.33 18.62
C ASP A 148 14.08 5.56 17.70
N LEU A 149 13.80 5.35 16.40
CA LEU A 149 13.63 6.44 15.43
C LEU A 149 12.47 7.38 15.78
N MET A 150 11.40 6.85 16.36
CA MET A 150 10.28 7.68 16.81
C MET A 150 10.64 8.56 18.00
N ALA A 151 11.51 8.09 18.90
CA ALA A 151 11.97 8.87 20.04
C ALA A 151 12.84 10.07 19.59
N GLU A 152 13.51 9.96 18.43
CA GLU A 152 14.29 11.03 17.82
C GLU A 152 13.44 12.07 17.07
N LEU A 153 12.17 11.80 16.80
CA LEU A 153 11.29 12.73 16.08
C LEU A 153 10.80 13.86 16.99
N ASP A 154 10.88 15.09 16.47
CA ASP A 154 10.37 16.31 17.10
C ASP A 154 8.91 16.16 17.56
N VAL A 155 8.59 16.79 18.69
CA VAL A 155 7.30 16.67 19.39
C VAL A 155 6.09 17.07 18.55
N ASP A 156 6.27 17.87 17.51
CA ASP A 156 5.23 18.34 16.60
C ASP A 156 4.91 17.32 15.49
N HIS A 157 5.72 16.27 15.32
CA HIS A 157 5.49 15.23 14.32
C HIS A 157 4.53 14.15 14.82
N LYS A 158 3.60 13.76 13.93
CA LYS A 158 2.68 12.64 14.14
C LYS A 158 2.98 11.50 13.18
N VAL A 159 2.88 10.29 13.71
CA VAL A 159 3.41 9.08 13.09
C VAL A 159 2.30 8.04 12.91
N ILE A 160 2.25 7.43 11.73
CA ILE A 160 1.45 6.22 11.46
C ILE A 160 2.39 5.03 11.35
N LEU A 161 2.10 3.97 12.10
CA LEU A 161 2.80 2.70 12.05
C LEU A 161 1.87 1.63 11.47
N PHE A 162 2.22 1.13 10.29
CA PHE A 162 1.53 -0.01 9.68
C PHE A 162 2.26 -1.31 10.01
N CYS A 163 1.58 -2.17 10.78
CA CYS A 163 2.03 -3.51 11.16
C CYS A 163 1.24 -4.59 10.41
N GLU A 164 1.80 -5.78 10.24
CA GLU A 164 1.04 -6.93 9.76
C GLU A 164 0.47 -7.74 10.95
N TYR A 165 1.20 -7.80 12.07
CA TYR A 165 0.85 -8.64 13.21
C TYR A 165 0.31 -7.83 14.40
N GLN A 166 -0.69 -8.38 15.11
CA GLN A 166 -1.26 -7.76 16.31
C GLN A 166 -0.28 -7.72 17.48
N GLU A 167 0.62 -8.70 17.56
CA GLU A 167 1.70 -8.73 18.54
C GLU A 167 2.60 -7.50 18.43
N SER A 168 3.00 -7.14 17.20
CA SER A 168 3.78 -5.91 16.93
C SER A 168 3.05 -4.65 17.40
N VAL A 169 1.72 -4.59 17.21
CA VAL A 169 0.89 -3.47 17.68
C VAL A 169 0.91 -3.37 19.20
N ALA A 170 0.81 -4.50 19.91
CA ALA A 170 0.86 -4.53 21.36
C ALA A 170 2.23 -4.07 21.89
N THR A 171 3.33 -4.58 21.30
CA THR A 171 4.70 -4.20 21.68
C THR A 171 4.95 -2.70 21.45
N LEU A 172 4.57 -2.17 20.29
CA LEU A 172 4.71 -0.73 20.00
C LEU A 172 3.89 0.15 20.96
N ARG A 173 2.68 -0.29 21.32
CA ARG A 173 1.86 0.40 22.31
C ARG A 173 2.55 0.45 23.67
N GLU A 174 3.15 -0.65 24.11
CA GLU A 174 3.91 -0.70 25.36
C GLU A 174 5.13 0.23 25.33
N HIS A 175 5.86 0.27 24.20
CA HIS A 175 6.95 1.22 24.01
C HIS A 175 6.48 2.68 24.10
N CYS A 176 5.35 3.02 23.45
CA CYS A 176 4.78 4.36 23.54
C CYS A 176 4.42 4.73 24.99
N LEU A 177 3.84 3.80 25.75
CA LEU A 177 3.51 4.00 27.16
C LEU A 177 4.76 4.25 28.02
N LYS A 178 5.83 3.46 27.82
CA LYS A 178 7.11 3.64 28.54
C LYS A 178 7.77 4.98 28.24
N LEU A 179 7.63 5.47 27.01
CA LEU A 179 8.16 6.78 26.58
C LEU A 179 7.23 7.95 26.93
N GLY A 180 6.04 7.69 27.49
CA GLY A 180 5.05 8.72 27.80
C GLY A 180 4.42 9.37 26.56
N VAL A 181 4.46 8.70 25.40
CA VAL A 181 3.92 9.21 24.14
C VAL A 181 2.49 8.73 23.95
N GLY A 182 1.55 9.66 23.75
CA GLY A 182 0.16 9.33 23.49
C GLY A 182 0.00 8.55 22.17
N CYS A 183 -0.63 7.38 22.25
CA CYS A 183 -0.85 6.52 21.10
C CYS A 183 -2.26 5.94 21.04
N VAL A 184 -2.72 5.66 19.83
CA VAL A 184 -3.95 4.90 19.57
C VAL A 184 -3.65 3.69 18.72
N THR A 185 -4.48 2.66 18.88
CA THR A 185 -4.36 1.41 18.12
C THR A 185 -5.62 1.14 17.32
N LEU A 186 -5.47 0.62 16.10
CA LEU A 186 -6.58 0.15 15.27
C LEU A 186 -6.27 -1.24 14.70
N VAL A 187 -6.98 -2.25 15.20
CA VAL A 187 -6.85 -3.65 14.77
C VAL A 187 -8.15 -4.19 14.17
N GLY A 188 -8.08 -5.32 13.47
CA GLY A 188 -9.21 -5.88 12.73
C GLY A 188 -10.41 -6.24 13.60
N THR A 189 -10.19 -6.56 14.87
CA THR A 189 -11.23 -6.90 15.86
C THR A 189 -11.94 -5.69 16.46
N ASP A 190 -11.47 -4.46 16.19
CA ASP A 190 -12.08 -3.25 16.74
C ASP A 190 -13.42 -2.95 16.07
N SER A 191 -14.42 -2.60 16.89
CA SER A 191 -15.74 -2.17 16.42
C SER A 191 -15.66 -0.85 15.67
N PRO A 192 -16.57 -0.56 14.73
CA PRO A 192 -16.58 0.70 13.97
C PRO A 192 -16.54 1.95 14.86
N LYS A 193 -17.26 1.93 15.99
CA LYS A 193 -17.27 3.02 16.98
C LYS A 193 -15.89 3.23 17.62
N LYS A 194 -15.19 2.14 17.98
CA LYS A 194 -13.85 2.21 18.57
C LYS A 194 -12.82 2.72 17.54
N ARG A 195 -12.94 2.28 16.28
CA ARG A 195 -12.11 2.75 15.17
C ARG A 195 -12.26 4.26 14.97
N GLN A 196 -13.49 4.76 14.87
CA GLN A 196 -13.75 6.19 14.69
C GLN A 196 -13.18 7.01 15.86
N LYS A 197 -13.41 6.56 17.10
CA LYS A 197 -12.85 7.23 18.29
C LYS A 197 -11.31 7.31 18.25
N ALA A 198 -10.64 6.26 17.80
CA ALA A 198 -9.17 6.25 17.66
C ALA A 198 -8.70 7.24 16.59
N ILE A 199 -9.42 7.31 15.46
CA ILE A 199 -9.13 8.25 14.37
C ILE A 199 -9.32 9.69 14.83
N ASP A 200 -10.44 9.98 15.49
CA ASP A 200 -10.76 11.31 15.99
C ASP A 200 -9.72 11.78 17.01
N ALA A 201 -9.37 10.91 17.96
CA ALA A 201 -8.31 11.18 18.93
C ALA A 201 -6.98 11.50 18.23
N PHE A 202 -6.53 10.66 17.29
CA PHE A 202 -5.28 10.90 16.57
C PHE A 202 -5.30 12.20 15.75
N GLN A 203 -6.44 12.57 15.17
CA GLN A 203 -6.57 13.77 14.34
C GLN A 203 -6.67 15.06 15.17
N GLN A 204 -7.32 15.01 16.34
CA GLN A 204 -7.69 16.21 17.10
C GLN A 204 -6.83 16.44 18.35
N ASP A 205 -6.36 15.38 19.00
CA ASP A 205 -5.60 15.47 20.25
C ASP A 205 -4.11 15.68 19.95
N PRO A 206 -3.50 16.83 20.30
CA PRO A 206 -2.08 17.07 20.10
C PRO A 206 -1.17 16.08 20.81
N ASP A 207 -1.59 15.56 21.97
CA ASP A 207 -0.81 14.61 22.78
C ASP A 207 -0.85 13.20 22.19
N CYS A 208 -1.85 12.90 21.36
CA CYS A 208 -1.93 11.67 20.59
C CYS A 208 -1.07 11.76 19.32
N ARG A 209 0.22 11.45 19.46
CA ARG A 209 1.22 11.54 18.40
C ARG A 209 1.33 10.30 17.52
N VAL A 210 0.91 9.13 18.00
CA VAL A 210 1.18 7.85 17.33
C VAL A 210 -0.11 7.10 17.02
N PHE A 211 -0.27 6.73 15.75
CA PHE A 211 -1.32 5.83 15.30
C PHE A 211 -0.71 4.49 14.91
N ILE A 212 -1.13 3.40 15.56
CA ILE A 212 -0.62 2.05 15.32
C ILE A 212 -1.73 1.20 14.75
N GLY A 213 -1.59 0.73 13.51
CA GLY A 213 -2.65 -0.01 12.84
C GLY A 213 -2.16 -1.28 12.19
N THR A 214 -2.96 -2.35 12.22
CA THR A 214 -2.71 -3.44 11.28
C THR A 214 -3.10 -2.99 9.88
N ARG A 215 -2.26 -3.28 8.89
CA ARG A 215 -2.46 -2.86 7.49
C ARG A 215 -3.85 -3.26 6.97
N SER A 216 -4.30 -4.47 7.28
CA SER A 216 -5.61 -4.97 6.86
C SER A 216 -6.79 -4.23 7.50
N ALA A 217 -6.63 -3.69 8.71
CA ALA A 217 -7.69 -2.96 9.41
C ALA A 217 -7.67 -1.46 9.07
N ALA A 218 -6.48 -0.87 8.96
CA ALA A 218 -6.27 0.54 8.66
C ALA A 218 -6.30 0.86 7.15
N GLY A 219 -6.30 -0.14 6.26
CA GLY A 219 -6.48 0.02 4.82
C GLY A 219 -7.90 0.38 4.37
N THR A 220 -8.82 0.63 5.31
CA THR A 220 -10.22 0.94 5.03
C THR A 220 -10.47 2.45 5.09
N GLY A 221 -10.46 3.16 3.95
CA GLY A 221 -11.15 4.45 3.79
C GLY A 221 -10.70 5.70 4.58
N TYR A 222 -10.00 5.58 5.72
CA TYR A 222 -9.86 6.68 6.68
C TYR A 222 -8.94 7.81 6.23
N ASN A 223 -9.19 9.00 6.77
CA ASN A 223 -8.32 10.16 6.59
C ASN A 223 -7.48 10.33 7.85
N LEU A 224 -6.16 10.30 7.70
CA LEU A 224 -5.17 10.43 8.77
C LEU A 224 -4.18 11.56 8.45
N THR A 225 -4.71 12.69 7.99
CA THR A 225 -3.96 13.85 7.47
C THR A 225 -3.17 14.60 8.54
N ALA A 226 -3.43 14.41 9.83
CA ALA A 226 -2.58 14.96 10.89
C ALA A 226 -1.18 14.33 10.92
N ALA A 227 -1.01 13.13 10.36
CA ALA A 227 0.29 12.47 10.25
C ALA A 227 1.14 13.07 9.14
N ASN A 228 2.43 13.20 9.41
CA ASN A 228 3.43 13.57 8.41
C ASN A 228 4.53 12.50 8.26
N TYR A 229 4.58 11.51 9.14
CA TYR A 229 5.42 10.32 9.01
C TYR A 229 4.59 9.04 8.90
N VAL A 230 4.99 8.15 8.00
CA VAL A 230 4.37 6.83 7.82
C VAL A 230 5.46 5.76 7.80
N PHE A 231 5.38 4.77 8.67
CA PHE A 231 6.30 3.63 8.71
C PHE A 231 5.59 2.35 8.30
N PHE A 232 6.23 1.56 7.44
CA PHE A 232 5.78 0.22 7.07
C PHE A 232 6.68 -0.84 7.71
N LEU A 233 6.27 -1.37 8.86
CA LEU A 233 7.02 -2.46 9.50
C LEU A 233 6.82 -3.77 8.74
N GLY A 234 5.60 -3.98 8.20
CA GLY A 234 5.28 -5.05 7.27
C GLY A 234 4.97 -4.49 5.88
N LEU A 235 5.68 -4.99 4.86
CA LEU A 235 5.40 -4.63 3.47
C LEU A 235 4.27 -5.49 2.88
N PRO A 236 3.31 -4.89 2.15
CA PRO A 236 2.31 -5.67 1.43
C PRO A 236 2.95 -6.44 0.27
N TRP A 237 2.23 -7.41 -0.28
CA TRP A 237 2.64 -8.13 -1.51
C TRP A 237 2.30 -7.37 -2.81
N THR A 238 1.52 -6.31 -2.67
CA THR A 238 0.90 -5.57 -3.77
C THR A 238 1.16 -4.07 -3.59
N PRO A 239 1.82 -3.39 -4.56
CA PRO A 239 2.20 -1.98 -4.45
C PRO A 239 1.00 -1.05 -4.23
N GLY A 240 -0.12 -1.29 -4.93
CA GLY A 240 -1.32 -0.45 -4.79
C GLY A 240 -1.88 -0.41 -3.37
N LEU A 241 -1.70 -1.47 -2.57
CA LEU A 241 -2.10 -1.47 -1.16
C LEU A 241 -1.20 -0.58 -0.31
N GLN A 242 0.09 -0.49 -0.65
CA GLN A 242 1.01 0.44 0.00
C GLN A 242 0.64 1.88 -0.37
N ASP A 243 0.40 2.14 -1.66
CA ASP A 243 0.05 3.47 -2.16
C ASP A 243 -1.25 3.96 -1.50
N GLN A 244 -2.28 3.11 -1.42
CA GLN A 244 -3.52 3.40 -0.71
C GLN A 244 -3.34 3.68 0.78
N ALA A 245 -2.39 3.00 1.44
CA ALA A 245 -2.11 3.19 2.87
C ALA A 245 -1.38 4.51 3.13
N GLU A 246 -0.37 4.84 2.31
CA GLU A 246 0.33 6.13 2.36
C GLU A 246 -0.60 7.32 2.08
N ASP A 247 -1.54 7.12 1.14
CA ASP A 247 -2.51 8.13 0.73
C ASP A 247 -3.55 8.47 1.80
N ARG A 248 -3.58 7.72 2.92
CA ARG A 248 -4.38 8.08 4.10
C ARG A 248 -3.82 9.31 4.80
N ALA A 249 -2.49 9.48 4.80
CA ALA A 249 -1.81 10.68 5.28
C ALA A 249 -1.66 11.73 4.18
N TYR A 250 -1.38 11.31 2.94
CA TYR A 250 -1.22 12.20 1.79
C TYR A 250 -2.54 12.45 1.06
N ARG A 251 -3.45 13.21 1.70
CA ARG A 251 -4.79 13.54 1.17
C ARG A 251 -5.11 15.02 1.31
N ASN A 252 -6.18 15.50 0.66
CA ASN A 252 -6.68 16.86 0.83
C ASN A 252 -6.82 17.22 2.33
N GLY A 253 -6.29 18.38 2.72
CA GLY A 253 -6.14 18.77 4.13
C GLY A 253 -4.75 18.51 4.73
N GLN A 254 -3.88 17.78 4.04
CA GLN A 254 -2.47 17.67 4.43
C GLN A 254 -1.73 18.97 4.10
N LEU A 255 -1.04 19.53 5.10
CA LEU A 255 -0.30 20.79 5.01
C LEU A 255 1.22 20.59 5.05
N ARG A 256 1.68 19.39 5.40
CA ARG A 256 3.09 19.04 5.58
C ARG A 256 3.54 18.04 4.53
N MET A 257 4.84 17.98 4.27
CA MET A 257 5.42 16.89 3.48
C MET A 257 5.18 15.57 4.20
N VAL A 258 4.74 14.54 3.47
CA VAL A 258 4.59 13.18 4.01
C VAL A 258 5.86 12.39 3.76
N VAL A 259 6.52 11.94 4.81
CA VAL A 259 7.72 11.10 4.75
C VAL A 259 7.35 9.66 5.05
N VAL A 260 7.53 8.78 4.06
CA VAL A 260 7.28 7.34 4.18
C VAL A 260 8.61 6.64 4.44
N LYS A 261 8.76 6.05 5.61
CA LYS A 261 9.95 5.30 6.04
C LYS A 261 9.70 3.81 5.90
N ILE A 262 10.62 3.11 5.26
CA ILE A 262 10.51 1.67 4.98
C ILE A 262 11.73 0.97 5.58
N PRO A 263 11.63 0.44 6.81
CA PRO A 263 12.67 -0.37 7.41
C PRO A 263 12.92 -1.65 6.61
N LEU A 264 14.15 -1.83 6.11
CA LEU A 264 14.57 -2.97 5.29
C LEU A 264 15.78 -3.65 5.93
N ALA A 265 15.62 -4.94 6.23
CA ALA A 265 16.72 -5.78 6.64
C ALA A 265 17.50 -6.31 5.42
N GLU A 266 18.76 -5.92 5.30
CA GLU A 266 19.66 -6.34 4.22
C GLU A 266 19.97 -7.84 4.28
N ASP A 267 20.12 -8.46 3.10
CA ASP A 267 20.33 -9.90 2.95
C ASP A 267 19.20 -10.76 3.54
N THR A 268 17.97 -10.26 3.46
CA THR A 268 16.77 -10.98 3.93
C THR A 268 15.64 -10.94 2.90
N ILE A 269 14.54 -11.65 3.21
CA ILE A 269 13.31 -11.60 2.40
C ILE A 269 12.69 -10.20 2.30
N ASP A 270 13.01 -9.26 3.21
CA ASP A 270 12.50 -7.88 3.11
C ASP A 270 13.04 -7.17 1.88
N GLN A 271 14.35 -7.28 1.63
CA GLN A 271 14.99 -6.67 0.48
C GLN A 271 14.46 -7.27 -0.83
N GLN A 272 14.26 -8.59 -0.86
CA GLN A 272 13.65 -9.28 -2.00
C GLN A 272 12.20 -8.82 -2.23
N LEU A 273 11.40 -8.70 -1.17
CA LEU A 273 10.03 -8.21 -1.24
C LEU A 273 9.96 -6.77 -1.72
N TRP A 274 10.87 -5.91 -1.24
CA TRP A 274 10.97 -4.53 -1.67
C TRP A 274 11.29 -4.42 -3.15
N GLN A 275 12.28 -5.17 -3.65
CA GLN A 275 12.63 -5.19 -5.06
C GLN A 275 11.42 -5.65 -5.91
N MET A 276 10.76 -6.74 -5.50
CA MET A 276 9.56 -7.23 -6.19
C MET A 276 8.45 -6.16 -6.24
N LEU A 277 8.27 -5.37 -5.17
CA LEU A 277 7.31 -4.28 -5.16
C LEU A 277 7.69 -3.15 -6.10
N MET A 278 8.99 -2.82 -6.22
CA MET A 278 9.46 -1.79 -7.16
C MET A 278 9.21 -2.22 -8.60
N ASP A 279 9.55 -3.47 -8.93
CA ASP A 279 9.34 -4.02 -10.28
C ASP A 279 7.85 -4.02 -10.64
N LYS A 280 6.98 -4.47 -9.73
CA LYS A 280 5.53 -4.43 -9.92
C LYS A 280 4.99 -3.01 -10.06
N ARG A 281 5.55 -2.05 -9.33
CA ARG A 281 5.11 -0.65 -9.39
C ARG A 281 5.47 -0.02 -10.74
N ALA A 282 6.66 -0.31 -11.27
CA ALA A 282 7.06 0.14 -12.60
C ALA A 282 6.10 -0.39 -13.68
N LEU A 283 5.75 -1.69 -13.63
CA LEU A 283 4.78 -2.28 -14.56
C LEU A 283 3.39 -1.63 -14.47
N ALA A 284 2.90 -1.36 -13.25
CA ALA A 284 1.61 -0.71 -13.05
C ALA A 284 1.63 0.77 -13.47
N SER A 285 2.77 1.46 -13.30
CA SER A 285 2.94 2.85 -13.71
C SER A 285 2.98 2.98 -15.22
N ASP A 286 3.74 2.12 -15.93
CA ASP A 286 3.70 2.04 -17.38
C ASP A 286 2.25 1.92 -17.86
N LEU A 287 1.49 0.96 -17.33
CA LEU A 287 0.08 0.74 -17.70
C LEU A 287 -0.87 1.92 -17.52
N ILE A 288 -0.63 2.84 -16.59
CA ILE A 288 -1.63 3.86 -16.20
C ILE A 288 -1.12 5.30 -16.42
N ASP A 289 0.19 5.53 -16.32
CA ASP A 289 0.80 6.87 -16.27
C ASP A 289 2.32 6.85 -16.63
N PRO A 290 2.68 6.55 -17.88
CA PRO A 290 4.08 6.46 -18.31
C PRO A 290 4.83 7.81 -18.19
N GLU A 291 4.15 8.94 -18.44
CA GLU A 291 4.74 10.29 -18.37
C GLU A 291 5.20 10.66 -16.95
N ALA A 292 4.50 10.18 -15.91
CA ALA A 292 4.89 10.42 -14.52
C ALA A 292 6.12 9.61 -14.11
N GLU A 293 6.26 8.39 -14.62
CA GLU A 293 7.46 7.57 -14.41
C GLU A 293 8.68 8.19 -15.09
N GLU A 294 8.49 8.71 -16.32
CA GLU A 294 9.54 9.38 -17.07
C GLU A 294 9.99 10.67 -16.38
N LYS A 295 9.06 11.51 -15.90
CA LYS A 295 9.38 12.68 -15.07
C LYS A 295 10.05 12.33 -13.76
N SER A 296 9.64 11.25 -13.10
CA SER A 296 10.26 10.80 -11.84
C SER A 296 11.68 10.29 -12.06
N LYS A 297 11.91 9.55 -13.16
CA LYS A 297 13.24 9.10 -13.58
C LYS A 297 14.14 10.28 -13.96
N MET A 298 13.62 11.27 -14.68
CA MET A 298 14.35 12.51 -15.00
C MET A 298 14.69 13.32 -13.74
N ALA A 299 13.76 13.41 -12.78
CA ALA A 299 14.00 14.09 -11.50
C ALA A 299 15.07 13.37 -10.66
N LEU A 300 15.00 12.04 -10.54
CA LEU A 300 16.02 11.21 -9.89
C LEU A 300 17.38 11.29 -10.58
N ALA A 301 17.41 11.34 -11.92
CA ALA A 301 18.65 11.51 -12.68
C ALA A 301 19.28 12.89 -12.44
N ASN A 302 18.47 13.94 -12.32
CA ASN A 302 18.94 15.29 -11.99
C ASN A 302 19.41 15.42 -10.53
N GLU A 303 18.83 14.66 -9.58
CA GLU A 303 19.28 14.61 -8.18
C GLU A 303 20.57 13.81 -7.97
N LEU A 304 20.96 12.96 -8.94
CA LEU A 304 22.13 12.06 -8.87
C LEU A 304 23.34 12.48 -9.74
N GLN A 305 23.30 13.64 -10.40
CA GLN A 305 24.42 14.26 -11.13
C GLN A 305 25.36 14.99 -10.14
N ILE A 306 26.70 14.90 -10.12
CA ILE A 306 27.75 14.97 -11.19
C ILE A 306 27.37 15.85 -12.36
#